data_AF-A0A2I1DBS9-F1
#
_entry.id   AF-A0A2I1DBS9-F1
#
_cell.length_a   1.000
_cell.length_b   1.000
_cell.length_c   1.000
_cell.angle_alpha   90.00
_cell.angle_beta   90.00
_cell.angle_gamma   90.00
#
_symmetry.space_group_name_H-M   'P 1'
#
loop_
_entity.id
_entity.type
_entity.pdbx_description
1 polymer ?
#
loop_
_entity_poly.entity_id
_entity_poly.type
_entity_poly.pdbx_seq_one_letter_code
_entity_poly.pdbx_strand_id
1 'polypeptide(L)'
;MSNAKRIILRVAENEMNYQDPYEFARFYFTQFPSNASSDPTRHFIHYQPPSDIPGAKVHIVIDLEIQGFTGTLDQEFPHEVYAVRRGADQLELYAYPEAVKRNLLQKIRKYSDGFYPWGESRSDYRRNLDK
;
A
#
# COMPACT_ATOMS: atom_id res chain seq x y z
N MET A 1 20.00 4.38 2.39
CA MET A 1 19.08 5.40 2.95
C MET A 1 17.68 5.02 2.50
N SER A 2 16.87 4.50 3.42
CA SER A 2 15.46 4.22 3.15
C SER A 2 14.70 5.54 3.23
N ASN A 3 14.29 6.08 2.10
CA ASN A 3 13.38 7.23 2.12
C ASN A 3 12.01 6.70 2.59
N ALA A 4 11.55 7.18 3.74
CA ALA A 4 10.22 6.90 4.23
C ALA A 4 9.19 7.27 3.16
N LYS A 5 8.25 6.35 2.92
CA LYS A 5 7.23 6.48 1.89
C LYS A 5 6.06 5.54 2.15
N ARG A 6 4.90 5.90 1.61
CA ARG A 6 3.74 5.02 1.52
C ARG A 6 3.77 4.27 0.20
N ILE A 7 3.65 2.95 0.28
CA ILE A 7 3.57 2.08 -0.90
C ILE A 7 2.11 1.70 -1.11
N ILE A 8 1.66 1.76 -2.35
CA ILE A 8 0.32 1.34 -2.75
C ILE A 8 0.47 0.22 -3.78
N LEU A 9 0.00 -0.99 -3.44
CA LEU A 9 -0.10 -2.08 -4.40
C LEU A 9 -1.51 -2.09 -4.99
N ARG A 10 -1.60 -2.08 -6.32
CA ARG A 10 -2.87 -2.22 -7.04
C ARG A 10 -2.97 -3.62 -7.61
N VAL A 11 -3.96 -4.36 -7.14
CA VAL A 11 -4.25 -5.73 -7.56
C VAL A 11 -5.57 -5.72 -8.33
N ALA A 12 -5.67 -6.46 -9.43
CA ALA A 12 -6.97 -6.67 -10.05
C ALA A 12 -7.83 -7.53 -9.11
N GLU A 13 -9.12 -7.20 -8.99
CA GLU A 13 -9.99 -7.87 -8.02
C GLU A 13 -10.04 -9.39 -8.20
N ASN A 14 -10.11 -9.85 -9.45
CA ASN A 14 -10.13 -11.26 -9.82
C ASN A 14 -8.81 -12.01 -9.51
N GLU A 15 -7.73 -11.29 -9.20
CA GLU A 15 -6.45 -11.87 -8.80
C GLU A 15 -6.29 -11.94 -7.27
N MET A 16 -7.18 -11.28 -6.54
CA MET A 16 -7.14 -11.18 -5.09
C MET A 16 -7.44 -12.54 -4.43
N ASN A 17 -6.56 -12.97 -3.52
CA ASN A 17 -6.86 -14.08 -2.62
C ASN A 17 -7.53 -13.55 -1.34
N TYR A 18 -8.85 -13.63 -1.29
CA TYR A 18 -9.60 -13.19 -0.10
C TYR A 18 -9.39 -14.08 1.13
N GLN A 19 -8.88 -15.31 0.98
CA GLN A 19 -8.57 -16.19 2.10
C GLN A 19 -7.24 -15.83 2.77
N ASP A 20 -6.30 -15.25 2.02
CA ASP A 20 -5.01 -14.78 2.53
C ASP A 20 -4.65 -13.42 1.92
N PRO A 21 -5.26 -12.36 2.44
CA PRO A 21 -5.21 -11.10 1.73
C PRO A 21 -3.95 -10.28 2.06
N TYR A 22 -3.10 -10.82 2.94
CA TYR A 22 -1.77 -10.32 3.28
C TYR A 22 -0.67 -10.85 2.34
N GLU A 23 -0.97 -11.79 1.44
CA GLU A 23 0.01 -12.41 0.55
C GLU A 23 0.80 -11.38 -0.29
N PHE A 24 0.12 -10.34 -0.77
CA PHE A 24 0.72 -9.29 -1.59
C PHE A 24 1.64 -8.38 -0.78
N ALA A 25 1.28 -8.11 0.48
CA ALA A 25 2.14 -7.34 1.38
C ALA A 25 3.42 -8.12 1.70
N ARG A 26 3.29 -9.42 2.02
CA ARG A 26 4.47 -10.29 2.24
C ARG A 26 5.34 -10.35 0.99
N PHE A 27 4.73 -10.51 -0.19
CA PHE A 27 5.45 -10.49 -1.46
C PHE A 27 6.20 -9.18 -1.71
N TYR A 28 5.61 -8.02 -1.40
CA TYR A 28 6.34 -6.75 -1.49
C TYR A 28 7.63 -6.75 -0.65
N PHE A 29 7.56 -7.22 0.59
CA PHE A 29 8.73 -7.29 1.46
C PHE A 29 9.78 -8.33 1.04
N THR A 30 9.42 -9.35 0.24
CA THR A 30 10.44 -10.22 -0.38
C THR A 30 11.17 -9.56 -1.54
N GLN A 31 10.53 -8.58 -2.20
CA GLN A 31 11.06 -7.92 -3.39
C GLN A 31 11.84 -6.65 -3.07
N PHE A 32 11.48 -5.95 -1.98
CA PHE A 32 12.12 -4.70 -1.59
C PHE A 32 12.75 -4.81 -0.19
N PRO A 33 14.07 -4.58 -0.06
CA PRO A 33 14.68 -4.46 1.25
C PRO A 33 14.13 -3.22 1.96
N SER A 34 13.48 -3.42 3.10
CA SER A 34 12.86 -2.37 3.91
C SER A 34 13.19 -2.57 5.38
N ASN A 35 13.33 -1.47 6.10
CA ASN A 35 13.49 -1.46 7.56
C ASN A 35 12.14 -1.45 8.29
N ALA A 36 11.03 -1.28 7.56
CA ALA A 36 9.70 -1.41 8.12
C ALA A 36 9.47 -2.87 8.56
N SER A 37 8.57 -3.05 9.53
CA SER A 37 8.22 -4.39 10.00
C SER A 37 7.80 -5.31 8.85
N SER A 38 8.33 -6.52 8.82
CA SER A 38 7.88 -7.56 7.88
C SER A 38 6.58 -8.24 8.32
N ASP A 39 6.06 -7.92 9.51
CA ASP A 39 4.76 -8.39 9.99
C ASP A 39 3.64 -7.71 9.18
N PRO A 40 2.96 -8.43 8.28
CA PRO A 40 1.99 -7.84 7.38
C PRO A 40 0.75 -7.33 8.12
N THR A 41 0.51 -7.77 9.37
CA THR A 41 -0.64 -7.36 10.18
C THR A 41 -0.51 -5.93 10.74
N ARG A 42 0.72 -5.39 10.74
CA ARG A 42 1.00 -4.02 11.17
C ARG A 42 0.65 -2.96 10.11
N HIS A 43 0.45 -3.35 8.85
CA HIS A 43 0.15 -2.40 7.76
C HIS A 43 -1.36 -2.28 7.47
N PHE A 44 -1.76 -1.14 6.91
CA PHE A 44 -3.15 -0.85 6.56
C PHE A 44 -3.56 -1.48 5.24
N ILE A 45 -3.98 -2.74 5.26
CA ILE A 45 -4.56 -3.32 4.05
C ILE A 45 -6.00 -2.81 3.87
N HIS A 46 -6.20 -2.00 2.84
CA HIS A 46 -7.53 -1.62 2.38
C HIS A 46 -8.00 -2.52 1.25
N TYR A 47 -9.22 -3.00 1.40
CA TYR A 47 -9.95 -3.58 0.29
C TYR A 47 -10.98 -2.55 -0.14
N GLN A 48 -10.78 -1.96 -1.31
CA GLN A 48 -11.93 -1.37 -1.97
C GLN A 48 -12.90 -2.53 -2.21
N PRO A 49 -14.16 -2.45 -1.71
CA PRO A 49 -15.10 -3.53 -1.87
C PRO A 49 -15.27 -3.85 -3.36
N PRO A 50 -15.52 -5.13 -3.70
CA PRO A 50 -15.99 -5.54 -5.01
C PRO A 50 -16.98 -4.52 -5.54
N SER A 51 -16.66 -3.90 -6.66
CA SER A 51 -17.62 -3.06 -7.35
C SER A 51 -18.13 -3.86 -8.53
N ASP A 52 -19.42 -3.77 -8.85
CA ASP A 52 -20.01 -4.40 -10.04
C ASP A 52 -19.43 -3.84 -11.37
N ILE A 53 -18.41 -2.99 -11.29
CA ILE A 53 -17.71 -2.37 -12.41
C ILE A 53 -16.60 -3.33 -12.88
N PRO A 54 -16.63 -3.77 -14.14
CA PRO A 54 -15.56 -4.56 -14.74
C PRO A 54 -14.20 -3.86 -14.63
N GLY A 55 -13.19 -4.58 -14.15
CA GLY A 55 -11.82 -4.04 -13.98
C GLY A 55 -11.58 -3.30 -12.66
N ALA A 56 -12.46 -3.50 -11.67
CA ALA A 56 -12.25 -3.06 -10.30
C ALA A 56 -10.88 -3.52 -9.76
N LYS A 57 -10.28 -2.67 -8.93
CA LYS A 57 -8.97 -2.92 -8.34
C LYS A 57 -9.01 -2.76 -6.84
N VAL A 58 -8.29 -3.66 -6.17
CA VAL A 58 -8.03 -3.61 -4.74
C VAL A 58 -6.72 -2.83 -4.52
N HIS A 59 -6.72 -1.91 -3.56
CA HIS A 59 -5.57 -1.07 -3.25
C HIS A 59 -5.02 -1.39 -1.85
N ILE A 60 -3.92 -2.11 -1.79
CA ILE A 60 -3.25 -2.48 -0.54
C ILE A 60 -2.28 -1.36 -0.19
N VAL A 61 -2.46 -0.71 0.96
CA VAL A 61 -1.61 0.40 1.42
C VAL A 61 -0.61 -0.14 2.43
N ILE A 62 0.67 0.08 2.17
CA ILE A 62 1.77 -0.36 3.03
C ILE A 62 2.54 0.89 3.43
N ASP A 63 2.34 1.31 4.67
CA ASP A 63 3.14 2.36 5.26
C ASP A 63 4.49 1.79 5.66
N LEU A 64 5.55 2.32 5.06
CA LEU A 64 6.89 2.07 5.53
C LEU A 64 7.15 3.01 6.70
N GLU A 65 7.66 2.45 7.80
CA GLU A 65 7.90 3.19 9.03
C GLU A 65 8.71 4.46 8.75
N ILE A 66 8.24 5.56 9.31
CA ILE A 66 8.80 6.90 9.11
C ILE A 66 10.09 7.13 9.91
N GLN A 67 10.70 6.09 10.47
CA GLN A 67 11.93 6.23 11.24
C GLN A 67 13.01 6.88 10.36
N GLY A 68 13.39 8.10 10.73
CA GLY A 68 14.34 8.92 9.97
C GLY A 68 13.73 9.85 8.92
N PHE A 69 12.40 9.94 8.79
CA PHE A 69 11.74 10.99 8.02
C PHE A 69 11.73 12.29 8.83
N THR A 70 12.26 13.36 8.23
CA THR A 70 12.37 14.68 8.87
C THR A 70 11.36 15.69 8.36
N GLY A 71 10.47 15.29 7.45
CA GLY A 71 9.43 16.16 6.87
C GLY A 71 8.10 16.07 7.62
N THR A 72 7.13 16.89 7.19
CA THR A 72 5.76 16.83 7.69
C THR A 72 5.05 15.61 7.11
N LEU A 73 4.32 14.88 7.95
CA LEU A 73 3.47 13.77 7.53
C LEU A 73 2.14 14.29 6.98
N ASP A 74 2.21 14.95 5.83
CA ASP A 74 1.07 15.58 5.17
C ASP A 74 1.02 15.22 3.68
N GLN A 75 0.50 16.13 2.85
CA GLN A 75 0.42 15.91 1.40
C GLN A 75 1.81 15.71 0.74
N GLU A 76 2.90 16.11 1.40
CA GLU A 76 4.26 15.97 0.88
C GLU A 76 4.90 14.61 1.19
N PHE A 77 4.28 13.78 2.02
CA PHE A 77 4.81 12.46 2.33
C PHE A 77 4.99 11.63 1.03
N PRO A 78 6.17 11.04 0.76
CA PRO A 78 6.42 10.37 -0.51
C PRO A 78 5.54 9.14 -0.71
N HIS A 79 5.08 8.93 -1.95
CA HIS A 79 4.28 7.75 -2.30
C HIS A 79 4.85 7.02 -3.51
N GLU A 80 4.72 5.70 -3.52
CA GLU A 80 4.94 4.88 -4.70
C GLU A 80 3.75 3.96 -4.93
N VAL A 81 3.46 3.67 -6.20
CA VAL A 81 2.38 2.78 -6.61
C VAL A 81 2.92 1.74 -7.58
N TYR A 82 2.57 0.49 -7.33
CA TYR A 82 2.92 -0.66 -8.14
C TYR A 82 1.66 -1.43 -8.52
N ALA A 83 1.64 -2.01 -9.71
CA ALA A 83 0.68 -3.07 -10.02
C ALA A 83 1.24 -4.40 -9.50
N VAL A 84 0.38 -5.25 -8.97
CA VAL A 84 0.71 -6.65 -8.68
C VAL A 84 -0.29 -7.55 -9.37
N ARG A 85 0.21 -8.62 -9.97
CA ARG A 85 -0.58 -9.61 -10.71
C ARG A 85 -0.12 -11.03 -10.40
N ARG A 86 -0.94 -12.02 -10.75
CA ARG A 86 -0.52 -13.43 -10.72
C ARG A 86 0.17 -13.78 -12.04
N GLY A 87 1.44 -14.18 -11.96
CA GLY A 87 2.16 -14.85 -13.03
C GLY A 87 1.88 -16.35 -13.06
N ALA A 88 2.58 -17.08 -13.91
CA ALA A 88 2.41 -18.53 -14.07
C ALA A 88 2.70 -19.30 -12.77
N ASP A 89 3.80 -18.95 -12.09
CA ASP A 89 4.27 -19.68 -10.90
C ASP A 89 4.36 -18.80 -9.64
N GLN A 90 4.28 -17.47 -9.79
CA GLN A 90 4.52 -16.53 -8.70
C GLN A 90 3.82 -15.18 -8.92
N LEU A 91 3.75 -14.36 -7.87
CA LEU A 91 3.33 -12.97 -7.97
C LEU A 91 4.38 -12.14 -8.71
N GLU A 92 3.94 -11.12 -9.43
CA GLU A 92 4.81 -10.22 -10.20
C GLU A 92 4.47 -8.75 -9.91
N LEU A 93 5.50 -7.93 -9.71
CA LEU A 93 5.38 -6.47 -9.59
C LEU A 93 5.64 -5.80 -10.93
N TYR A 94 4.84 -4.77 -11.23
CA TYR A 94 5.06 -3.89 -12.36
C TYR A 94 5.00 -2.42 -11.93
N ALA A 95 6.08 -1.69 -12.18
CA ALA A 95 6.13 -0.26 -11.98
C ALA A 95 5.42 0.46 -13.13
N TYR A 96 4.56 1.42 -12.80
CA TYR A 96 3.92 2.25 -13.81
C TYR A 96 4.92 3.24 -14.42
N PRO A 97 4.80 3.58 -15.72
CA PRO A 97 5.49 4.74 -16.28
C PRO A 97 5.22 6.00 -15.44
N GLU A 98 6.24 6.84 -15.21
CA GLU A 98 6.16 7.96 -14.26
C GLU A 98 4.99 8.94 -14.53
N ALA A 99 4.62 9.15 -15.80
CA ALA A 99 3.44 9.95 -16.15
C ALA A 99 2.12 9.33 -15.65
N VAL A 100 1.97 8.01 -15.81
CA VAL A 100 0.80 7.24 -15.35
C VAL A 100 0.79 7.17 -13.83
N LYS A 101 1.95 6.91 -13.23
CA LYS A 101 2.17 6.85 -11.78
C LYS A 101 1.69 8.13 -11.09
N ARG A 102 2.09 9.31 -11.57
CA ARG A 102 1.66 10.60 -11.01
C ARG A 102 0.15 10.80 -11.05
N ASN A 103 -0.50 10.50 -12.18
CA ASN A 103 -1.95 10.62 -12.30
C ASN A 103 -2.69 9.62 -11.38
N LEU A 104 -2.21 8.38 -11.29
CA LEU A 104 -2.77 7.36 -10.41
C LEU A 104 -2.63 7.74 -8.94
N LEU A 105 -1.45 8.18 -8.51
CA LEU A 105 -1.21 8.64 -7.15
C LEU A 105 -2.15 9.78 -6.78
N GLN A 106 -2.28 10.81 -7.62
CA GLN A 106 -3.21 11.91 -7.37
C GLN A 106 -4.66 11.42 -7.15
N LYS A 107 -5.11 10.42 -7.92
CA LYS A 107 -6.46 9.87 -7.78
C LYS A 107 -6.63 9.04 -6.51
N ILE A 108 -5.66 8.19 -6.17
CA ILE A 108 -5.75 7.30 -5.01
C ILE A 108 -5.65 8.11 -3.72
N ARG A 109 -4.73 9.08 -3.68
CA ARG A 109 -4.49 9.94 -2.52
C ARG A 109 -5.70 10.76 -2.10
N LYS A 110 -6.56 11.18 -3.04
CA LYS A 110 -7.84 11.82 -2.72
C LYS A 110 -8.71 11.01 -1.76
N TYR A 111 -8.55 9.70 -1.75
CA TYR A 111 -9.28 8.80 -0.87
C TYR A 111 -8.36 8.34 0.28
N SER A 112 -7.19 7.77 -0.02
CA SER A 112 -6.34 7.13 0.99
C SER A 112 -5.82 8.08 2.08
N ASP A 113 -5.58 9.34 1.74
CA ASP A 113 -4.94 10.30 2.66
C ASP A 113 -5.85 10.66 3.85
N GLY A 114 -7.17 10.55 3.68
CA GLY A 114 -8.15 10.78 4.75
C GLY A 114 -8.52 9.52 5.54
N PHE A 115 -8.41 8.34 4.93
CA PHE A 115 -8.77 7.08 5.58
C PHE A 115 -7.62 6.46 6.40
N TYR A 116 -6.36 6.78 6.08
CA TYR A 116 -5.19 6.17 6.72
C TYR A 116 -4.24 7.21 7.29
N PRO A 117 -4.09 7.29 8.62
CA PRO A 117 -3.11 8.18 9.22
C PRO A 117 -1.71 7.80 8.76
N TRP A 118 -0.89 8.82 8.58
CA TRP A 118 0.45 8.71 8.01
C TRP A 118 1.45 8.13 8.99
N GLY A 119 2.21 7.13 8.56
CA GLY A 119 3.36 6.66 9.33
C GLY A 119 3.00 5.93 10.63
N GLU A 120 1.72 5.61 10.80
CA GLU A 120 1.24 4.78 11.89
C GLU A 120 1.15 3.32 11.43
N SER A 121 1.45 2.38 12.31
CA SER A 121 0.98 1.02 12.11
C SER A 121 -0.50 0.92 12.50
N ARG A 122 -1.19 -0.12 12.02
CA ARG A 122 -2.56 -0.43 12.46
C ARG A 122 -2.67 -0.53 13.99
N SER A 123 -1.62 -1.01 14.64
CA SER A 123 -1.55 -1.13 16.11
C SER A 123 -1.45 0.23 16.80
N ASP A 124 -0.71 1.17 16.22
CA ASP A 124 -0.57 2.54 16.76
C ASP A 124 -1.90 3.30 16.63
N TYR A 125 -2.54 3.20 15.46
CA TYR A 125 -3.83 3.85 15.21
C TYR A 125 -4.94 3.36 16.14
N ARG A 126 -5.05 2.03 16.34
CA ARG A 126 -6.03 1.46 17.28
C ARG A 126 -5.86 2.00 18.70
N ARG A 127 -4.62 2.10 19.18
CA ARG A 127 -4.32 2.66 20.51
C ARG A 127 -4.75 4.13 20.64
N ASN A 128 -4.75 4.88 19.55
CA ASN A 128 -5.14 6.29 19.54
C ASN A 128 -6.67 6.49 19.46
N LEU A 129 -7.43 5.51 18.94
CA LEU A 129 -8.89 5.55 18.90
C LEU A 129 -9.55 5.19 20.24
N ASP A 130 -8.88 4.40 21.08
CA ASP A 130 -9.39 3.94 22.38
C ASP A 130 -9.08 4.93 23.54
N LYS A 131 -8.63 6.15 23.22
CA LYS A 131 -8.34 7.24 24.16
C LYS A 131 -9.40 8.33 24.07
#